data_AF-A0AAN4EV51-F1
#
_entry.id   AF-A0AAN4EV51-F1
#
_cell.length_a   1.000
_cell.length_b   1.000
_cell.length_c   1.000
_cell.angle_alpha   90.00
_cell.angle_beta   90.00
_cell.angle_gamma   90.00
#
_symmetry.space_group_name_H-M   'P 1'
#
loop_
_entity.id
_entity.type
_entity.pdbx_description
1 polymer ?
#
loop_
_entity_poly.entity_id
_entity_poly.type
_entity_poly.pdbx_seq_one_letter_code
_entity_poly.pdbx_strand_id
1 'polypeptide(L)'
;MSDIVYLMVSGQQQGAISDGCGTTASVGNRWQIEHEDEIFAFSLANSITSTGKGSQLHGLRFCKLIDKSTPLFVNAINNNEQLYMEFYFYRINRFGRWEKYYYIQLRGAFLSSIQHQFSENSLDTETITISYEYILCKHLIANTEFSYLAFPENYNRLFIPPPKTPANNGLKTLNSKGIGRLLAAGGIYNGNIDGFRETAEKLGGDAPAGYEQVMDNKGLLILGASVVAGLTMGRMKFPELEELEHFGARGAVSGRTFNPELAGGPIENLTTGGVTINKEGITTVEKHISRFIHDPANDVMISRLKDIEKGKMPPEQVDLNYYTHECREYQRYCNLGWETGQPDGDAGYDLWNHAHTATLEDYKLKGSLDDLFHPDALNYDN
;
A
#
# COMPACT_ATOMS: atom_id res chain seq x y z
N MET A 1 -5.80 19.07 23.56
CA MET A 1 -6.67 17.92 23.21
C MET A 1 -5.79 16.69 23.22
N SER A 2 -6.27 15.59 23.80
CA SER A 2 -5.55 14.31 23.84
C SER A 2 -5.37 13.74 22.43
N ASP A 3 -4.37 12.89 22.25
CA ASP A 3 -4.14 12.16 21.01
C ASP A 3 -5.39 11.31 20.68
N ILE A 4 -5.79 11.31 19.41
CA ILE A 4 -6.96 10.57 18.92
C ILE A 4 -6.49 9.23 18.37
N VAL A 5 -7.18 8.14 18.72
CA VAL A 5 -6.88 6.81 18.21
C VAL A 5 -8.10 6.26 17.45
N TYR A 6 -7.87 5.85 16.21
CA TYR A 6 -8.85 5.16 15.39
C TYR A 6 -8.45 3.71 15.17
N LEU A 7 -9.44 2.82 15.17
CA LEU A 7 -9.28 1.39 14.98
C LEU A 7 -10.01 0.94 13.72
N MET A 8 -9.27 0.31 12.82
CA MET A 8 -9.84 -0.54 11.77
C MET A 8 -9.72 -1.99 12.21
N VAL A 9 -10.79 -2.76 12.02
CA VAL A 9 -10.81 -4.18 12.37
C VAL A 9 -11.50 -5.00 11.30
N SER A 10 -10.86 -6.11 10.94
CA SER A 10 -11.42 -7.13 10.07
C SER A 10 -11.39 -8.49 10.77
N GLY A 11 -12.49 -9.22 10.71
CA GLY A 11 -12.58 -10.58 11.17
C GLY A 11 -12.49 -11.58 10.01
N GLN A 12 -11.91 -12.74 10.27
CA GLN A 12 -11.77 -13.82 9.29
C GLN A 12 -13.10 -14.28 8.69
N GLN A 13 -14.16 -14.27 9.49
CA GLN A 13 -15.51 -14.72 9.11
C GLN A 13 -16.44 -13.53 8.84
N GLN A 14 -16.33 -12.47 9.63
CA GLN A 14 -17.23 -11.31 9.57
C GLN A 14 -16.82 -10.25 8.53
N GLY A 15 -15.61 -10.33 7.98
CA GLY A 15 -15.09 -9.30 7.07
C GLY A 15 -14.78 -8.00 7.81
N ALA A 16 -15.00 -6.85 7.18
CA ALA A 16 -14.68 -5.54 7.76
C ALA A 16 -15.66 -5.15 8.88
N ILE A 17 -15.30 -5.51 10.13
CA ILE A 17 -16.09 -5.25 11.34
C ILE A 17 -16.24 -3.75 11.61
N SER A 18 -15.23 -2.94 11.28
CA SER A 18 -15.27 -1.49 11.52
C SER A 18 -16.08 -0.69 10.50
N ASP A 19 -16.50 -1.28 9.38
CA ASP A 19 -17.23 -0.56 8.33
C ASP A 19 -18.51 0.08 8.87
N GLY A 20 -18.69 1.37 8.60
CA GLY A 20 -19.81 2.17 9.07
C GLY A 20 -19.88 2.40 10.58
N CYS A 21 -18.86 2.06 11.37
CA CYS A 21 -18.88 2.24 12.83
C CYS A 21 -18.73 3.70 13.25
N GLY A 22 -18.05 4.53 12.45
CA GLY A 22 -17.90 5.97 12.68
C GLY A 22 -19.04 6.81 12.08
N THR A 23 -20.19 6.22 11.77
CA THR A 23 -21.36 6.92 11.20
C THR A 23 -22.33 7.44 12.26
N THR A 24 -23.19 8.38 11.88
CA THR A 24 -24.25 8.91 12.77
C THR A 24 -25.19 7.83 13.29
N ALA A 25 -25.47 6.79 12.50
CA ALA A 25 -26.33 5.67 12.92
C ALA A 25 -25.70 4.82 14.04
N SER A 26 -24.37 4.84 14.15
CA SER A 26 -23.60 4.04 15.09
C SER A 26 -23.27 4.82 16.37
N VAL A 27 -22.70 6.03 16.24
CA VAL A 27 -22.18 6.82 17.37
C VAL A 27 -22.91 8.16 17.58
N GLY A 28 -24.01 8.39 16.86
CA GLY A 28 -24.81 9.62 16.94
C GLY A 28 -23.98 10.85 16.57
N ASN A 29 -24.13 11.94 17.33
CA ASN A 29 -23.44 13.21 17.09
C ASN A 29 -21.92 13.18 17.28
N ARG A 30 -21.33 12.03 17.67
CA ARG A 30 -19.89 11.85 17.85
C ARG A 30 -19.18 11.35 16.59
N TRP A 31 -19.94 11.10 15.53
CA TRP A 31 -19.40 10.73 14.22
C TRP A 31 -18.47 11.82 13.70
N GLN A 32 -17.45 11.43 12.94
CA GLN A 32 -16.48 12.35 12.35
C GLN A 32 -16.37 12.08 10.86
N ILE A 33 -16.28 13.15 10.07
CA ILE A 33 -16.09 13.07 8.63
C ILE A 33 -14.76 12.37 8.32
N GLU A 34 -14.74 11.53 7.29
CA GLU A 34 -13.59 10.74 6.84
C GLU A 34 -13.14 9.61 7.79
N HIS A 35 -13.91 9.34 8.84
CA HIS A 35 -13.69 8.25 9.79
C HIS A 35 -14.89 7.30 9.87
N GLU A 36 -15.72 7.22 8.81
CA GLU A 36 -16.99 6.49 8.81
C GLU A 36 -16.81 4.97 8.99
N ASP A 37 -15.69 4.42 8.52
CA ASP A 37 -15.33 3.00 8.60
C ASP A 37 -14.31 2.68 9.70
N GLU A 38 -14.09 3.64 10.60
CA GLU A 38 -13.15 3.54 11.71
C GLU A 38 -13.87 3.62 13.06
N ILE A 39 -13.37 2.87 14.04
CA ILE A 39 -13.87 2.89 15.41
C ILE A 39 -13.03 3.87 16.22
N PHE A 40 -13.68 4.77 16.97
CA PHE A 40 -12.97 5.68 17.87
C PHE A 40 -12.60 4.98 19.20
N ALA A 41 -11.31 4.95 19.54
CA ALA A 41 -10.79 4.37 20.78
C ALA A 41 -10.31 5.48 21.74
N PHE A 42 -10.88 5.52 22.95
CA PHE A 42 -10.56 6.53 23.98
C PHE A 42 -9.25 6.26 24.70
N SER A 43 -8.95 4.99 24.92
CA SER A 43 -7.74 4.57 25.62
C SER A 43 -7.22 3.28 25.05
N LEU A 44 -5.90 3.17 25.05
CA LEU A 44 -5.19 1.98 24.66
C LEU A 44 -4.03 1.80 25.63
N ALA A 45 -3.93 0.60 26.19
CA ALA A 45 -2.87 0.17 27.07
C ALA A 45 -2.25 -1.09 26.47
N ASN A 46 -0.96 -0.99 26.15
CA ASN A 46 -0.14 -2.13 25.80
C ASN A 46 0.96 -2.26 26.87
N SER A 47 1.21 -3.46 27.37
CA SER A 47 2.24 -3.70 28.38
C SER A 47 3.23 -4.72 27.85
N ILE A 48 4.52 -4.42 28.02
CA ILE A 48 5.62 -5.28 27.63
C ILE A 48 6.57 -5.34 28.82
N THR A 49 6.81 -6.54 29.32
CA THR A 49 7.76 -6.77 30.41
C THR A 49 9.01 -7.47 29.88
N SER A 50 10.14 -7.31 30.56
CA SER A 50 11.36 -8.04 30.22
C SER A 50 11.48 -9.26 31.11
N THR A 51 11.81 -10.40 30.51
CA THR A 51 12.15 -11.64 31.25
C THR A 51 13.64 -11.73 31.59
N GLY A 52 14.45 -10.77 31.15
CA GLY A 52 15.92 -10.85 31.16
C GLY A 52 16.52 -11.73 30.05
N LYS A 53 15.69 -12.50 29.32
CA LYS A 53 16.07 -13.29 28.13
C LYS A 53 15.30 -12.89 26.86
N GLY A 54 14.38 -11.94 26.96
CA GLY A 54 13.54 -11.45 25.88
C GLY A 54 12.32 -10.69 26.40
N SER A 55 11.59 -10.06 25.49
CA SER A 55 10.34 -9.33 25.79
C SER A 55 9.19 -10.31 25.99
N GLN A 56 8.47 -10.17 27.09
CA GLN A 56 7.17 -10.79 27.32
C GLN A 56 6.09 -9.75 27.02
N LEU A 57 5.40 -9.95 25.91
CA LEU A 57 4.25 -9.15 25.53
C LEU A 57 3.05 -9.54 26.38
N HIS A 58 2.36 -8.56 26.93
CA HIS A 58 1.03 -8.74 27.47
C HIS A 58 -0.01 -8.41 26.40
N GLY A 59 -1.21 -8.96 26.56
CA GLY A 59 -2.33 -8.62 25.68
C GLY A 59 -2.57 -7.11 25.63
N LEU A 60 -3.16 -6.65 24.53
CA LEU A 60 -3.48 -5.24 24.31
C LEU A 60 -4.90 -5.00 24.83
N ARG A 61 -5.08 -3.91 25.57
CA ARG A 61 -6.40 -3.51 26.08
C ARG A 61 -6.76 -2.13 25.55
N PHE A 62 -7.95 -1.99 25.00
CA PHE A 62 -8.45 -0.68 24.58
C PHE A 62 -9.90 -0.48 25.00
N CYS A 63 -10.34 0.78 25.03
CA CYS A 63 -11.69 1.18 25.40
C CYS A 63 -12.32 2.03 24.30
N LYS A 64 -13.57 1.74 23.95
CA LYS A 64 -14.37 2.45 22.94
C LYS A 64 -15.79 2.67 23.45
N LEU A 65 -16.60 3.43 22.71
CA LEU A 65 -18.05 3.54 22.97
C LEU A 65 -18.75 2.24 22.62
N ILE A 66 -19.93 2.04 23.20
CA ILE A 66 -20.91 1.12 22.60
C ILE A 66 -21.32 1.69 21.24
N ASP A 67 -21.17 0.91 20.18
CA ASP A 67 -21.44 1.32 18.79
C ASP A 67 -21.87 0.10 17.93
N LYS A 68 -21.96 0.25 16.61
CA LYS A 68 -22.32 -0.82 15.66
C LYS A 68 -21.43 -2.07 15.80
N SER A 69 -20.15 -1.92 16.14
CA SER A 69 -19.19 -3.02 16.21
C SER A 69 -19.34 -3.85 17.49
N THR A 70 -19.98 -3.33 18.54
CA THR A 70 -20.15 -4.01 19.84
C THR A 70 -20.71 -5.45 19.69
N PRO A 71 -21.86 -5.68 19.02
CA PRO A 71 -22.37 -7.05 18.82
C PRO A 71 -21.46 -7.91 17.92
N LEU A 72 -20.70 -7.30 17.00
CA LEU A 72 -19.76 -8.02 16.13
C LEU A 72 -18.53 -8.51 16.91
N PHE A 73 -18.06 -7.73 17.88
CA PHE A 73 -17.03 -8.18 18.82
C PHE A 73 -17.53 -9.31 19.73
N VAL A 74 -18.79 -9.24 20.19
CA VAL A 74 -19.41 -10.33 20.96
C VAL A 74 -19.49 -11.61 20.12
N ASN A 75 -19.80 -11.50 18.83
CA ASN A 75 -19.79 -12.65 17.91
C ASN A 75 -18.37 -13.20 17.70
N ALA A 76 -17.37 -12.31 17.53
CA ALA A 76 -15.97 -12.70 17.35
C ALA A 76 -15.42 -13.46 18.57
N ILE A 77 -15.69 -13.00 19.80
CA ILE A 77 -15.25 -13.70 21.01
C ILE A 77 -15.98 -15.05 21.19
N ASN A 78 -17.28 -15.11 20.89
CA ASN A 78 -18.06 -16.35 21.01
C ASN A 78 -17.55 -17.44 20.04
N ASN A 79 -17.16 -17.05 18.83
CA ASN A 79 -16.71 -17.98 17.80
C ASN A 79 -15.18 -18.18 17.80
N ASN A 80 -14.47 -17.58 18.74
CA ASN A 80 -13.00 -17.52 18.77
C ASN A 80 -12.41 -17.15 17.40
N GLU A 81 -12.99 -16.11 16.79
CA GLU A 81 -12.63 -15.63 15.47
C GLU A 81 -11.28 -14.92 15.51
N GLN A 82 -10.43 -15.23 14.53
CA GLN A 82 -9.16 -14.53 14.36
C GLN A 82 -9.40 -13.15 13.72
N LEU A 83 -8.81 -12.13 14.32
CA LEU A 83 -8.97 -10.73 13.93
C LEU A 83 -7.66 -10.16 13.42
N TYR A 84 -7.80 -9.19 12.53
CA TYR A 84 -6.75 -8.29 12.07
C TYR A 84 -7.14 -6.87 12.48
N MET A 85 -6.24 -6.17 13.19
CA MET A 85 -6.54 -4.86 13.77
C MET A 85 -5.45 -3.86 13.48
N GLU A 86 -5.85 -2.63 13.18
CA GLU A 86 -4.97 -1.50 12.89
C GLU A 86 -5.40 -0.29 13.71
N PHE A 87 -4.49 0.19 14.55
CA PHE A 87 -4.68 1.39 15.36
C PHE A 87 -3.85 2.54 14.75
N TYR A 88 -4.53 3.62 14.39
CA TYR A 88 -3.93 4.85 13.89
C TYR A 88 -3.99 5.94 14.95
N PHE A 89 -2.84 6.47 15.32
CA PHE A 89 -2.71 7.53 16.30
C PHE A 89 -2.51 8.87 15.60
N TYR A 90 -3.34 9.83 15.96
CA TYR A 90 -3.34 11.16 15.41
C TYR A 90 -2.91 12.18 16.47
N ARG A 91 -2.13 13.16 16.01
CA ARG A 91 -1.78 14.34 16.81
C ARG A 91 -1.91 15.60 15.96
N ILE A 92 -1.94 16.75 16.63
CA ILE A 92 -1.88 18.04 15.95
C ILE A 92 -0.41 18.38 15.67
N ASN A 93 -0.08 18.65 14.41
CA ASN A 93 1.26 19.01 13.99
C ASN A 93 1.55 20.51 14.20
N ARG A 94 2.79 20.93 13.91
CA ARG A 94 3.21 22.34 14.08
C ARG A 94 2.40 23.35 13.26
N PHE A 95 1.66 22.90 12.25
CA PHE A 95 0.82 23.72 11.38
C PHE A 95 -0.67 23.71 11.81
N GLY A 96 -0.98 23.08 12.94
CA GLY A 96 -2.36 22.97 13.45
C GLY A 96 -3.22 21.94 12.73
N ARG A 97 -2.63 21.06 11.90
CA ARG A 97 -3.34 20.01 11.17
C ARG A 97 -3.20 18.66 11.88
N TRP A 98 -4.22 17.82 11.77
CA TRP A 98 -4.14 16.43 12.21
C TRP A 98 -3.18 15.65 11.31
N GLU A 99 -2.28 14.87 11.91
CA GLU A 99 -1.39 13.94 11.20
C GLU A 99 -1.38 12.58 11.90
N LYS A 100 -1.37 11.49 11.12
CA LYS A 100 -1.07 10.15 11.64
C LYS A 100 0.41 10.12 12.00
N TYR A 101 0.74 9.87 13.27
CA TYR A 101 2.15 9.86 13.71
C TYR A 101 2.61 8.50 14.23
N TYR A 102 1.70 7.67 14.70
CA TYR A 102 2.01 6.35 15.25
C TYR A 102 0.98 5.32 14.79
N TYR A 103 1.41 4.08 14.67
CA TYR A 103 0.63 2.98 14.10
C TYR A 103 0.90 1.69 14.88
N ILE A 104 -0.14 0.96 15.22
CA ILE A 104 -0.04 -0.41 15.78
C ILE A 104 -0.88 -1.35 14.94
N GLN A 105 -0.28 -2.43 14.45
CA GLN A 105 -0.95 -3.52 13.76
C GLN A 105 -0.90 -4.77 14.62
N LEU A 106 -2.03 -5.45 14.76
CA LEU A 106 -2.11 -6.79 15.37
C LEU A 106 -2.56 -7.79 14.31
N ARG A 107 -1.85 -8.92 14.21
CA ARG A 107 -2.26 -10.06 13.40
C ARG A 107 -2.41 -11.29 14.27
N GLY A 108 -3.32 -12.17 13.88
CA GLY A 108 -3.71 -13.31 14.71
C GLY A 108 -4.24 -12.87 16.07
N ALA A 109 -5.04 -11.81 16.10
CA ALA A 109 -5.64 -11.31 17.32
C ALA A 109 -6.88 -12.13 17.70
N PHE A 110 -6.99 -12.48 18.98
CA PHE A 110 -8.17 -13.12 19.57
C PHE A 110 -8.67 -12.29 20.76
N LEU A 111 -9.98 -12.15 20.86
CA LEU A 111 -10.58 -11.45 21.99
C LEU A 111 -10.53 -12.34 23.23
N SER A 112 -9.90 -11.86 24.30
CA SER A 112 -9.79 -12.57 25.57
C SER A 112 -10.88 -12.17 26.57
N SER A 113 -11.34 -10.92 26.52
CA SER A 113 -12.38 -10.39 27.41
C SER A 113 -13.02 -9.14 26.83
N ILE A 114 -14.33 -8.99 27.03
CA ILE A 114 -15.11 -7.79 26.73
C ILE A 114 -15.87 -7.42 28.00
N GLN A 115 -15.69 -6.18 28.47
CA GLN A 115 -16.40 -5.64 29.62
C GLN A 115 -17.20 -4.41 29.19
N HIS A 116 -18.52 -4.51 29.24
CA HIS A 116 -19.41 -3.36 29.04
C HIS A 116 -19.60 -2.60 30.35
N GLN A 117 -19.58 -1.28 30.26
CA GLN A 117 -19.85 -0.38 31.36
C GLN A 117 -20.93 0.62 30.96
N PHE A 118 -22.09 0.48 31.61
CA PHE A 118 -23.19 1.43 31.54
C PHE A 118 -23.22 2.21 32.85
N SER A 119 -23.21 3.53 32.78
CA SER A 119 -23.05 4.36 33.97
C SER A 119 -23.79 5.69 33.81
N GLU A 120 -24.64 6.01 34.79
CA GLU A 120 -25.44 7.24 34.77
C GLU A 120 -24.54 8.48 34.63
N ASN A 121 -24.93 9.41 33.76
CA ASN A 121 -24.22 10.66 33.47
C ASN A 121 -22.80 10.49 32.89
N SER A 122 -22.48 9.31 32.37
CA SER A 122 -21.23 9.05 31.66
C SER A 122 -21.50 8.37 30.32
N LEU A 123 -20.46 8.24 29.49
CA LEU A 123 -20.60 7.55 28.21
C LEU A 123 -20.59 6.05 28.45
N ASP A 124 -21.53 5.34 27.81
CA ASP A 124 -21.52 3.89 27.79
C ASP A 124 -20.32 3.41 26.97
N THR A 125 -19.50 2.58 27.61
CA THR A 125 -18.22 2.15 27.04
C THR A 125 -18.08 0.65 27.10
N GLU A 126 -17.18 0.13 26.27
CA GLU A 126 -16.69 -1.24 26.39
C GLU A 126 -15.17 -1.27 26.39
N THR A 127 -14.63 -2.08 27.31
CA THR A 127 -13.20 -2.36 27.40
C THR A 127 -12.94 -3.75 26.84
N ILE A 128 -12.06 -3.84 25.85
CA ILE A 128 -11.76 -5.06 25.12
C ILE A 128 -10.29 -5.42 25.36
N THR A 129 -10.04 -6.67 25.73
CA THR A 129 -8.69 -7.23 25.94
C THR A 129 -8.40 -8.26 24.86
N ILE A 130 -7.24 -8.15 24.22
CA ILE A 130 -6.85 -8.91 23.04
C ILE A 130 -5.54 -9.63 23.29
N SER A 131 -5.48 -10.93 22.98
CA SER A 131 -4.23 -11.65 22.75
C SER A 131 -3.91 -11.62 21.27
N TYR A 132 -2.63 -11.65 20.90
CA TYR A 132 -2.20 -11.56 19.51
C TYR A 132 -0.92 -12.36 19.30
N GLU A 133 -0.73 -12.87 18.08
CA GLU A 133 0.48 -13.62 17.71
C GLU A 133 1.56 -12.71 17.13
N TYR A 134 1.16 -11.63 16.46
CA TYR A 134 2.07 -10.65 15.88
C TYR A 134 1.64 -9.24 16.21
N ILE A 135 2.63 -8.39 16.51
CA ILE A 135 2.48 -6.95 16.66
C ILE A 135 3.52 -6.22 15.81
N LEU A 136 3.09 -5.16 15.14
CA LEU A 136 3.96 -4.16 14.51
C LEU A 136 3.60 -2.80 15.07
N CYS A 137 4.60 -2.08 15.58
CA CYS A 137 4.51 -0.71 16.04
C CYS A 137 5.39 0.16 15.14
N LYS A 138 4.87 1.27 14.64
CA LYS A 138 5.62 2.18 13.77
C LYS A 138 5.37 3.63 14.14
N HIS A 139 6.45 4.40 14.31
CA HIS A 139 6.37 5.85 14.34
C HIS A 139 6.49 6.37 12.90
N LEU A 140 5.38 6.81 12.33
CA LEU A 140 5.24 7.15 10.91
C LEU A 140 6.11 8.35 10.50
N ILE A 141 6.24 9.36 11.36
CA ILE A 141 7.02 10.57 11.02
C ILE A 141 8.53 10.38 11.24
N ALA A 142 8.92 9.54 12.20
CA ALA A 142 10.32 9.31 12.57
C ALA A 142 10.91 8.03 11.95
N ASN A 143 10.08 7.26 11.23
CA ASN A 143 10.43 6.02 10.54
C ASN A 143 11.12 4.97 11.42
N THR A 144 10.79 4.92 12.71
CA THR A 144 11.20 3.83 13.58
C THR A 144 10.10 2.80 13.69
N GLU A 145 10.48 1.53 13.73
CA GLU A 145 9.53 0.43 13.85
C GLU A 145 10.05 -0.69 14.76
N PHE A 146 9.10 -1.41 15.32
CA PHE A 146 9.31 -2.61 16.11
C PHE A 146 8.27 -3.63 15.68
N SER A 147 8.69 -4.83 15.34
CA SER A 147 7.77 -5.95 15.15
C SER A 147 8.21 -7.15 15.96
N TYR A 148 7.23 -7.94 16.39
CA TYR A 148 7.48 -9.17 17.11
C TYR A 148 6.42 -10.21 16.77
N LEU A 149 6.89 -11.44 16.56
CA LEU A 149 6.08 -12.61 16.29
C LEU A 149 6.31 -13.61 17.43
N ALA A 150 5.27 -13.88 18.21
CA ALA A 150 5.35 -14.78 19.36
C ALA A 150 5.64 -16.23 18.96
N PHE A 151 5.19 -16.66 17.77
CA PHE A 151 5.37 -18.02 17.26
C PHE A 151 5.76 -18.01 15.76
N PRO A 152 7.07 -18.13 15.43
CA PRO A 152 7.56 -18.07 14.04
C PRO A 152 6.92 -19.06 13.10
N GLU A 153 6.63 -20.27 13.57
CA GLU A 153 6.05 -21.36 12.77
C GLU A 153 4.60 -21.09 12.33
N ASN A 154 3.91 -20.14 12.99
CA ASN A 154 2.51 -19.82 12.71
C ASN A 154 2.32 -18.61 11.80
N TYR A 155 3.40 -17.97 11.32
CA TYR A 155 3.29 -16.75 10.50
C TYR A 155 2.35 -16.91 9.30
N ASN A 156 2.46 -18.03 8.58
CA ASN A 156 1.66 -18.31 7.38
C ASN A 156 0.19 -18.65 7.70
N ARG A 157 -0.19 -18.76 8.97
CA ARG A 157 -1.57 -19.01 9.42
C ARG A 157 -2.27 -17.75 9.92
N LEU A 158 -1.57 -16.61 9.93
CA LEU A 158 -2.16 -15.35 10.37
C LEU A 158 -3.18 -14.88 9.34
N PHE A 159 -4.44 -14.74 9.74
CA PHE A 159 -5.43 -14.07 8.93
C PHE A 159 -4.98 -12.64 8.59
N ILE A 160 -4.95 -12.34 7.30
CA ILE A 160 -4.71 -11.01 6.75
C ILE A 160 -5.88 -10.74 5.79
N PRO A 161 -6.68 -9.67 6.03
CA PRO A 161 -7.76 -9.34 5.14
C PRO A 161 -7.21 -8.95 3.77
N PRO A 162 -7.90 -9.28 2.66
CA PRO A 162 -7.54 -8.74 1.37
C PRO A 162 -7.56 -7.20 1.42
N PRO A 163 -6.62 -6.51 0.76
CA PRO A 163 -6.62 -5.05 0.74
C PRO A 163 -7.99 -4.57 0.26
N LYS A 164 -8.59 -3.59 0.98
CA LYS A 164 -9.83 -2.94 0.53
C LYS A 164 -9.58 -2.40 -0.88
N THR A 165 -10.10 -3.09 -1.89
CA THR A 165 -10.28 -2.48 -3.20
C THR A 165 -11.23 -1.31 -2.96
N PRO A 166 -10.87 -0.06 -3.29
CA PRO A 166 -11.71 1.08 -2.98
C PRO A 166 -13.11 0.79 -3.52
N ALA A 167 -14.07 0.68 -2.59
CA ALA A 167 -15.47 0.47 -2.93
C ALA A 167 -15.87 1.52 -3.96
N ASN A 168 -16.66 1.09 -4.94
CA ASN A 168 -17.08 1.72 -6.20
C ASN A 168 -17.63 3.17 -6.08
N ASN A 169 -16.86 4.09 -5.50
CA ASN A 169 -17.11 5.52 -5.36
C ASN A 169 -16.27 6.34 -6.37
N GLY A 170 -15.39 5.68 -7.12
CA GLY A 170 -14.54 6.31 -8.15
C GLY A 170 -15.31 6.93 -9.31
N LEU A 171 -16.59 6.57 -9.54
CA LEU A 171 -17.35 7.16 -10.64
C LEU A 171 -17.85 8.60 -10.34
N LYS A 172 -18.00 8.99 -9.06
CA LYS A 172 -18.43 10.37 -8.72
C LYS A 172 -17.31 11.40 -8.87
N THR A 173 -16.06 10.98 -8.86
CA THR A 173 -14.88 11.86 -9.04
C THR A 173 -14.44 11.98 -10.50
N LEU A 174 -14.91 11.11 -11.39
CA LEU A 174 -14.50 11.07 -12.81
C LEU A 174 -15.42 11.85 -13.75
N ASN A 175 -16.50 12.47 -13.26
CA ASN A 175 -17.48 13.16 -14.10
C ASN A 175 -17.29 14.69 -14.13
N SER A 176 -16.05 15.16 -14.02
CA SER A 176 -15.69 16.59 -13.98
C SER A 176 -15.27 17.15 -15.36
N LYS A 177 -15.28 18.49 -15.52
CA LYS A 177 -14.81 19.15 -16.76
C LYS A 177 -13.36 18.78 -17.10
N GLY A 178 -12.51 18.56 -16.10
CA GLY A 178 -11.11 18.18 -16.30
C GLY A 178 -10.96 16.83 -17.02
N ILE A 179 -11.74 15.83 -16.59
CA ILE A 179 -11.79 14.51 -17.24
C ILE A 179 -12.31 14.62 -18.67
N GLY A 180 -13.35 15.43 -18.88
CA GLY A 180 -13.87 15.74 -20.22
C GLY A 180 -12.80 16.26 -21.19
N ARG A 181 -11.99 17.22 -20.74
CA ARG A 181 -10.90 17.81 -21.55
C ARG A 181 -9.80 16.78 -21.87
N LEU A 182 -9.47 15.92 -20.91
CA LEU A 182 -8.49 14.84 -21.11
C LEU A 182 -8.99 13.80 -22.12
N LEU A 183 -10.27 13.43 -22.05
CA LEU A 183 -10.88 12.53 -23.04
C LEU A 183 -10.88 13.15 -24.43
N ALA A 184 -11.14 14.45 -24.57
CA ALA A 184 -11.04 15.14 -25.86
C ALA A 184 -9.60 15.11 -26.41
N ALA A 185 -8.61 15.39 -25.56
CA ALA A 185 -7.20 15.29 -25.94
C ALA A 185 -6.80 13.85 -26.34
N GLY A 186 -7.24 12.84 -25.58
CA GLY A 186 -7.01 11.42 -25.87
C GLY A 186 -7.68 10.96 -27.16
N GLY A 187 -8.90 11.42 -27.44
CA GLY A 187 -9.61 11.15 -28.69
C GLY A 187 -8.91 11.76 -29.91
N ILE A 188 -8.38 12.99 -29.79
CA ILE A 188 -7.57 13.62 -30.84
C ILE A 188 -6.26 12.86 -31.06
N TYR A 189 -5.55 12.54 -29.97
CA TYR A 189 -4.26 11.86 -30.04
C TYR A 189 -4.36 10.47 -30.65
N ASN A 190 -5.37 9.69 -30.25
CA ASN A 190 -5.58 8.33 -30.73
C ASN A 190 -6.36 8.28 -32.05
N GLY A 191 -6.76 9.43 -32.63
CA GLY A 191 -7.61 9.49 -33.82
C GLY A 191 -8.99 8.86 -33.64
N ASN A 192 -9.42 8.65 -32.39
CA ASN A 192 -10.70 8.04 -32.03
C ASN A 192 -11.56 9.05 -31.25
N ILE A 193 -12.00 10.09 -31.94
CA ILE A 193 -12.78 11.17 -31.32
C ILE A 193 -14.12 10.62 -30.81
N ASP A 194 -14.82 9.84 -31.62
CA ASP A 194 -16.18 9.39 -31.31
C ASP A 194 -16.24 8.43 -30.10
N GLY A 195 -15.29 7.50 -29.98
CA GLY A 195 -15.26 6.58 -28.83
C GLY A 195 -14.95 7.29 -27.50
N PHE A 196 -14.07 8.30 -27.53
CA PHE A 196 -13.75 9.09 -26.34
C PHE A 196 -14.85 10.10 -26.00
N ARG A 197 -15.59 10.60 -27.00
CA ARG A 197 -16.80 11.42 -26.82
C ARG A 197 -17.90 10.63 -26.13
N GLU A 198 -18.19 9.42 -26.62
CA GLU A 198 -19.16 8.50 -26.01
C GLU A 198 -18.78 8.16 -24.57
N THR A 199 -17.48 8.04 -24.29
CA THR A 199 -16.97 7.82 -22.92
C THR A 199 -17.23 9.02 -22.01
N ALA A 200 -17.01 10.25 -22.50
CA ALA A 200 -17.32 11.46 -21.75
C ALA A 200 -18.83 11.60 -21.47
N GLU A 201 -19.68 11.23 -22.43
CA GLU A 201 -21.14 11.20 -22.27
C GLU A 201 -21.60 10.17 -21.24
N LYS A 202 -21.02 8.96 -21.27
CA LYS A 202 -21.31 7.89 -20.30
C LYS A 202 -20.90 8.23 -18.87
N LEU A 203 -19.80 8.97 -18.70
CA LEU A 203 -19.37 9.46 -17.38
C LEU A 203 -20.35 10.50 -16.80
N GLY A 204 -21.04 11.25 -17.67
CA GLY A 204 -22.05 12.23 -17.27
C GLY A 204 -21.46 13.41 -16.47
N GLY A 205 -22.30 14.07 -15.67
CA GLY A 205 -21.88 15.24 -14.89
C GLY A 205 -21.41 16.40 -15.77
N ASP A 206 -20.24 16.94 -15.45
CA ASP A 206 -19.57 18.05 -16.13
C ASP A 206 -18.58 17.59 -17.22
N ALA A 207 -18.31 16.28 -17.35
CA ALA A 207 -17.37 15.73 -18.31
C ALA A 207 -17.74 16.02 -19.79
N PRO A 208 -19.01 15.91 -20.24
CA PRO A 208 -19.38 16.28 -21.60
C PRO A 208 -19.08 17.75 -21.92
N ALA A 209 -19.38 18.65 -20.97
CA ALA A 209 -19.12 20.08 -21.14
C ALA A 209 -17.61 20.39 -21.22
N GLY A 210 -16.78 19.69 -20.45
CA GLY A 210 -15.32 19.79 -20.54
C GLY A 210 -14.75 19.26 -21.86
N TYR A 211 -15.32 18.17 -22.37
CA TYR A 211 -14.95 17.58 -23.66
C TYR A 211 -15.22 18.56 -24.81
N GLU A 212 -16.44 19.12 -24.86
CA GLU A 212 -16.82 20.08 -25.92
C GLU A 212 -16.03 21.38 -25.85
N GLN A 213 -15.64 21.85 -24.66
CA GLN A 213 -14.77 23.03 -24.54
C GLN A 213 -13.46 22.90 -25.33
N VAL A 214 -12.91 21.68 -25.46
CA VAL A 214 -11.70 21.44 -26.25
C VAL A 214 -12.03 21.35 -27.74
N MET A 215 -13.15 20.70 -28.09
CA MET A 215 -13.54 20.44 -29.48
C MET A 215 -14.13 21.67 -30.19
N ASP A 216 -14.86 22.53 -29.48
CA ASP A 216 -15.52 23.73 -30.03
C ASP A 216 -14.57 24.92 -30.20
N ASN A 217 -13.36 24.86 -29.63
CA ASN A 217 -12.40 25.94 -29.74
C ASN A 217 -11.70 25.89 -31.11
N LYS A 218 -12.37 26.45 -32.14
CA LYS A 218 -12.03 26.43 -33.59
C LYS A 218 -10.69 27.06 -34.01
N GLY A 219 -9.67 27.09 -33.17
CA GLY A 219 -8.38 27.71 -33.51
C GLY A 219 -7.22 27.55 -32.54
N LEU A 220 -7.34 26.71 -31.52
CA LEU A 220 -6.23 26.44 -30.60
C LEU A 220 -5.88 24.95 -30.63
N LEU A 221 -4.96 24.59 -31.52
CA LEU A 221 -4.21 23.33 -31.43
C LEU A 221 -3.46 23.35 -30.10
N ILE A 222 -4.01 22.71 -29.07
CA ILE A 222 -3.22 22.29 -27.91
C ILE A 222 -2.36 21.13 -28.42
N LEU A 223 -1.21 21.49 -28.99
CA LEU A 223 -0.04 20.64 -29.10
C LEU A 223 0.16 19.94 -27.75
N GLY A 224 0.37 18.63 -27.81
CA GLY A 224 0.24 17.70 -26.70
C GLY A 224 0.83 18.18 -25.38
N ALA A 225 0.17 17.81 -24.29
CA ALA A 225 0.63 18.03 -22.92
C ALA A 225 1.79 17.08 -22.55
N SER A 226 2.80 17.00 -23.40
CA SER A 226 4.16 16.68 -23.04
C SER A 226 4.91 18.00 -23.02
N VAL A 227 5.11 18.60 -21.85
CA VAL A 227 6.05 19.73 -21.73
C VAL A 227 7.22 19.29 -20.87
N VAL A 228 8.31 18.92 -21.54
CA VAL A 228 9.66 19.24 -21.07
C VAL A 228 10.34 20.02 -22.17
N ALA A 229 10.41 21.34 -22.01
CA ALA A 229 11.57 22.17 -22.33
C ALA A 229 11.23 23.63 -22.04
N GLY A 230 11.97 24.24 -21.13
CA GLY A 230 11.99 25.70 -21.05
C GLY A 230 12.63 26.27 -22.32
N LEU A 231 11.98 27.25 -22.94
CA LEU A 231 12.60 28.50 -23.40
C LEU A 231 11.54 29.43 -24.03
N THR A 232 11.63 30.70 -23.64
CA THR A 232 11.11 31.91 -24.32
C THR A 232 9.60 32.12 -24.42
N MET A 233 9.02 32.82 -23.42
CA MET A 233 8.43 34.17 -23.57
C MET A 233 7.55 34.50 -22.35
N GLY A 234 7.77 35.69 -21.78
CA GLY A 234 6.71 36.50 -21.16
C GLY A 234 6.07 36.01 -19.86
N ARG A 235 6.43 36.67 -18.75
CA ARG A 235 5.74 36.63 -17.46
C ARG A 235 4.21 36.63 -17.58
N MET A 236 3.57 35.50 -17.27
CA MET A 236 2.20 35.48 -16.74
C MET A 236 2.18 34.53 -15.53
N LYS A 237 1.87 35.09 -14.35
CA LYS A 237 1.59 34.31 -13.15
C LYS A 237 0.11 33.92 -13.19
N PHE A 238 -0.19 32.64 -13.15
CA PHE A 238 -1.53 32.10 -12.92
C PHE A 238 -1.59 31.53 -11.49
N PRO A 239 -2.53 31.95 -10.63
CA PRO A 239 -2.66 31.44 -9.26
C PRO A 239 -3.30 30.04 -9.14
N GLU A 240 -3.72 29.42 -10.25
CA GLU A 240 -4.49 28.15 -10.25
C GLU A 240 -3.68 26.95 -10.78
N LEU A 241 -2.36 27.09 -10.92
CA LEU A 241 -1.47 26.02 -11.39
C LEU A 241 -0.83 25.18 -10.26
N GLU A 242 -1.15 25.45 -8.99
CA GLU A 242 -0.64 24.67 -7.85
C GLU A 242 -1.47 23.42 -7.50
N GLU A 243 -2.66 23.23 -8.09
CA GLU A 243 -3.57 22.11 -7.74
C GLU A 243 -3.56 20.93 -8.73
N LEU A 244 -2.52 20.80 -9.56
CA LEU A 244 -2.36 19.70 -10.52
C LEU A 244 -0.99 19.00 -10.42
N GLU A 245 -0.49 18.83 -9.19
CA GLU A 245 0.67 17.97 -8.93
C GLU A 245 0.28 16.48 -8.90
N HIS A 246 0.52 15.80 -10.01
CA HIS A 246 1.09 14.44 -10.10
C HIS A 246 0.51 13.34 -9.18
N PHE A 247 -0.42 12.54 -9.69
CA PHE A 247 -0.71 11.20 -9.16
C PHE A 247 0.36 10.20 -9.63
N GLY A 248 1.45 10.07 -8.86
CA GLY A 248 2.53 9.09 -9.05
C GLY A 248 3.89 9.64 -8.61
N ALA A 249 4.63 8.87 -7.80
CA ALA A 249 5.99 9.22 -7.43
C ALA A 249 6.96 8.87 -8.57
N ARG A 250 7.98 9.70 -8.77
CA ARG A 250 9.11 9.37 -9.64
C ARG A 250 10.24 8.82 -8.78
N GLY A 251 10.71 7.62 -9.09
CA GLY A 251 11.88 7.01 -8.46
C GLY A 251 13.08 7.95 -8.56
N ALA A 252 13.75 8.21 -7.44
CA ALA A 252 14.85 9.16 -7.38
C ALA A 252 16.09 8.62 -8.10
N VAL A 253 16.26 7.29 -8.15
CA VAL A 253 17.42 6.63 -8.75
C VAL A 253 17.09 6.08 -10.13
N SER A 254 16.00 5.33 -10.26
CA SER A 254 15.59 4.73 -11.53
C SER A 254 14.98 5.74 -12.50
N GLY A 255 14.45 6.86 -11.99
CA GLY A 255 13.72 7.85 -12.78
C GLY A 255 12.36 7.36 -13.30
N ARG A 256 11.96 6.12 -12.97
CA ARG A 256 10.70 5.49 -13.37
C ARG A 256 9.53 6.04 -12.56
N THR A 257 8.36 6.14 -13.18
CA THR A 257 7.13 6.57 -12.50
C THR A 257 6.41 5.36 -11.91
N PHE A 258 6.00 5.46 -10.65
CA PHE A 258 5.27 4.40 -9.96
C PHE A 258 4.36 4.99 -8.86
N ASN A 259 3.43 4.18 -8.34
CA ASN A 259 2.60 4.56 -7.21
C ASN A 259 3.14 3.87 -5.94
N PRO A 260 3.66 4.62 -4.95
CA PRO A 260 4.17 4.05 -3.70
C PRO A 260 3.12 3.27 -2.89
N GLU A 261 1.84 3.63 -3.00
CA GLU A 261 0.76 2.94 -2.28
C GLU A 261 0.46 1.56 -2.87
N LEU A 262 0.83 1.33 -4.14
CA LEU A 262 0.63 0.07 -4.85
C LEU A 262 1.93 -0.75 -4.97
N ALA A 263 3.00 -0.33 -4.31
CA ALA A 263 4.33 -0.94 -4.41
C ALA A 263 4.55 -2.15 -3.50
N GLY A 264 3.53 -2.59 -2.75
CA GLY A 264 3.65 -3.75 -1.85
C GLY A 264 4.50 -3.50 -0.62
N GLY A 265 4.61 -2.24 -0.17
CA GLY A 265 5.35 -1.83 1.01
C GLY A 265 6.11 -0.51 0.80
N PRO A 266 6.60 0.12 1.87
CA PRO A 266 7.40 1.34 1.76
C PRO A 266 8.71 1.10 1.00
N ILE A 267 9.28 2.16 0.43
CA ILE A 267 10.68 2.14 -0.04
C ILE A 267 11.59 2.21 1.19
N GLU A 268 12.58 1.34 1.22
CA GLU A 268 13.61 1.24 2.24
C GLU A 268 14.98 1.64 1.64
N ASN A 269 16.02 1.67 2.47
CA ASN A 269 17.38 2.04 2.03
C ASN A 269 18.29 0.83 2.26
N LEU A 270 18.07 -0.21 1.46
CA LEU A 270 18.66 -1.52 1.61
C LEU A 270 20.04 -1.59 0.95
N THR A 271 20.81 -2.58 1.39
CA THR A 271 22.15 -2.86 0.86
C THR A 271 22.28 -4.33 0.54
N THR A 272 23.06 -4.64 -0.49
CA THR A 272 23.45 -6.02 -0.80
C THR A 272 24.67 -6.47 0.02
N GLY A 273 25.30 -5.54 0.76
CA GLY A 273 26.47 -5.81 1.57
C GLY A 273 26.19 -6.85 2.66
N GLY A 274 26.97 -7.94 2.66
CA GLY A 274 26.83 -9.02 3.64
C GLY A 274 25.76 -10.07 3.30
N VAL A 275 25.07 -9.93 2.17
CA VAL A 275 24.10 -10.93 1.70
C VAL A 275 24.82 -12.21 1.31
N THR A 276 24.28 -13.34 1.78
CA THR A 276 24.71 -14.68 1.37
C THR A 276 23.64 -15.30 0.48
N ILE A 277 24.02 -15.68 -0.74
CA ILE A 277 23.15 -16.42 -1.65
C ILE A 277 23.00 -17.84 -1.13
N ASN A 278 21.76 -18.26 -0.89
CA ASN A 278 21.45 -19.59 -0.37
C ASN A 278 20.30 -20.23 -1.15
N LYS A 279 20.07 -21.53 -0.90
CA LYS A 279 19.08 -22.32 -1.61
C LYS A 279 17.63 -21.81 -1.44
N GLU A 280 17.27 -21.29 -0.28
CA GLU A 280 15.91 -20.78 0.00
C GLU A 280 15.62 -19.51 -0.79
N GLY A 281 16.58 -18.58 -0.86
CA GLY A 281 16.43 -17.38 -1.67
C GLY A 281 16.43 -17.70 -3.16
N ILE A 282 17.25 -18.66 -3.63
CA ILE A 282 17.20 -19.10 -5.04
C ILE A 282 15.81 -19.66 -5.37
N THR A 283 15.22 -20.45 -4.46
CA THR A 283 13.86 -20.97 -4.65
C THR A 283 12.84 -19.82 -4.73
N THR A 284 13.05 -18.74 -3.97
CA THR A 284 12.23 -17.53 -4.02
C THR A 284 12.35 -16.82 -5.36
N VAL A 285 13.58 -16.65 -5.87
CA VAL A 285 13.85 -16.08 -7.20
C VAL A 285 13.16 -16.90 -8.29
N GLU A 286 13.34 -18.22 -8.29
CA GLU A 286 12.70 -19.12 -9.27
C GLU A 286 11.17 -19.02 -9.23
N LYS A 287 10.57 -18.99 -8.03
CA LYS A 287 9.13 -18.80 -7.86
C LYS A 287 8.66 -17.45 -8.36
N HIS A 288 9.45 -16.40 -8.15
CA HIS A 288 9.13 -15.06 -8.65
C HIS A 288 9.13 -15.04 -10.18
N ILE A 289 10.24 -15.42 -10.80
CA ILE A 289 10.44 -15.41 -12.24
C ILE A 289 9.42 -16.28 -12.98
N SER A 290 9.01 -17.42 -12.40
CA SER A 290 8.06 -18.35 -13.03
C SER A 290 6.69 -17.75 -13.40
N ARG A 291 6.33 -16.57 -12.86
CA ARG A 291 5.07 -15.88 -13.18
C ARG A 291 5.12 -15.09 -14.50
N PHE A 292 6.31 -14.80 -15.00
CA PHE A 292 6.52 -13.96 -16.17
C PHE A 292 6.73 -14.79 -17.44
N ILE A 293 6.68 -14.13 -18.59
CA ILE A 293 7.08 -14.74 -19.86
C ILE A 293 8.55 -15.16 -19.72
N HIS A 294 8.86 -16.37 -20.20
CA HIS A 294 10.21 -16.91 -20.14
C HIS A 294 11.22 -15.99 -20.84
N ASP A 295 12.29 -15.67 -20.13
CA ASP A 295 13.42 -14.88 -20.60
C ASP A 295 14.71 -15.68 -20.34
N PRO A 296 15.47 -16.05 -21.39
CA PRO A 296 16.74 -16.74 -21.26
C PRO A 296 17.72 -16.03 -20.30
N ALA A 297 17.69 -14.69 -20.20
CA ALA A 297 18.55 -13.88 -19.32
C ALA A 297 18.47 -14.34 -17.86
N ASN A 298 17.25 -14.68 -17.43
CA ASN A 298 16.99 -15.16 -16.08
C ASN A 298 17.57 -16.56 -15.84
N ASP A 299 17.61 -17.44 -16.85
CA ASP A 299 18.20 -18.77 -16.70
C ASP A 299 19.71 -18.68 -16.41
N VAL A 300 20.40 -17.76 -17.09
CA VAL A 300 21.84 -17.53 -16.88
C VAL A 300 22.07 -17.00 -15.47
N MET A 301 21.28 -16.01 -15.03
CA MET A 301 21.39 -15.48 -13.66
C MET A 301 21.09 -16.55 -12.61
N ILE A 302 20.01 -17.32 -12.75
CA ILE A 302 19.67 -18.42 -11.83
C ILE A 302 20.77 -19.49 -11.80
N SER A 303 21.37 -19.82 -12.95
CA SER A 303 22.50 -20.76 -13.01
C SER A 303 23.71 -20.24 -12.25
N ARG A 304 24.06 -18.96 -12.42
CA ARG A 304 25.14 -18.30 -11.66
C ARG A 304 24.88 -18.34 -10.16
N LEU A 305 23.66 -18.00 -9.72
CA LEU A 305 23.28 -18.07 -8.30
C LEU A 305 23.47 -19.48 -7.72
N LYS A 306 23.09 -20.53 -8.46
CA LYS A 306 23.29 -21.93 -8.04
C LYS A 306 24.75 -22.34 -7.98
N ASP A 307 25.60 -21.81 -8.84
CA ASP A 307 27.04 -22.10 -8.82
C ASP A 307 27.75 -21.34 -7.69
N ILE A 308 27.31 -20.12 -7.36
CA ILE A 308 27.75 -19.38 -6.18
C ILE A 308 27.35 -20.10 -4.89
N GLU A 309 26.10 -20.56 -4.78
CA GLU A 309 25.60 -21.29 -3.59
C GLU A 309 26.40 -22.58 -3.33
N LYS A 310 26.83 -23.26 -4.40
CA LYS A 310 27.69 -24.45 -4.33
C LYS A 310 29.17 -24.12 -4.10
N GLY A 311 29.54 -22.85 -4.00
CA GLY A 311 30.92 -22.39 -3.80
C GLY A 311 31.84 -22.61 -5.00
N LYS A 312 31.27 -22.78 -6.21
CA LYS A 312 32.08 -22.95 -7.43
C LYS A 312 32.71 -21.65 -7.91
N MET A 313 32.09 -20.51 -7.56
CA MET A 313 32.57 -19.18 -7.88
C MET A 313 32.15 -18.18 -6.79
N PRO A 314 32.90 -17.08 -6.60
CA PRO A 314 32.46 -16.00 -5.71
C PRO A 314 31.34 -15.18 -6.36
N PRO A 315 30.45 -14.55 -5.57
CA PRO A 315 29.44 -13.64 -6.10
C PRO A 315 30.05 -12.35 -6.61
N GLU A 316 29.55 -11.84 -7.73
CA GLU A 316 29.78 -10.48 -8.18
C GLU A 316 28.66 -9.55 -7.71
N GLN A 317 28.89 -8.24 -7.80
CA GLN A 317 27.89 -7.25 -7.38
C GLN A 317 26.57 -7.39 -8.15
N VAL A 318 26.62 -7.73 -9.43
CA VAL A 318 25.43 -7.95 -10.27
C VAL A 318 24.64 -9.18 -9.83
N ASP A 319 25.31 -10.25 -9.39
CA ASP A 319 24.63 -11.45 -8.86
C ASP A 319 23.89 -11.13 -7.56
N LEU A 320 24.53 -10.33 -6.69
CA LEU A 320 23.91 -9.87 -5.44
C LEU A 320 22.75 -8.92 -5.70
N ASN A 321 22.90 -7.98 -6.63
CA ASN A 321 21.83 -7.05 -7.03
C ASN A 321 20.62 -7.84 -7.54
N TYR A 322 20.82 -8.75 -8.51
CA TYR A 322 19.75 -9.58 -9.05
C TYR A 322 19.07 -10.41 -7.97
N TYR A 323 19.84 -11.18 -7.19
CA TYR A 323 19.30 -12.04 -6.14
C TYR A 323 18.45 -11.27 -5.12
N THR A 324 18.97 -10.13 -4.63
CA THR A 324 18.28 -9.32 -3.63
C THR A 324 17.08 -8.59 -4.21
N HIS A 325 17.19 -8.08 -5.44
CA HIS A 325 16.10 -7.45 -6.17
C HIS A 325 14.95 -8.44 -6.38
N GLU A 326 15.20 -9.59 -6.98
CA GLU A 326 14.15 -10.58 -7.27
C GLU A 326 13.46 -11.11 -5.99
N CYS A 327 14.23 -11.33 -4.90
CA CYS A 327 13.65 -11.73 -3.61
C CYS A 327 12.77 -10.63 -3.01
N ARG A 328 13.20 -9.37 -3.08
CA ARG A 328 12.46 -8.23 -2.52
C ARG A 328 11.23 -7.89 -3.36
N GLU A 329 11.33 -7.97 -4.68
CA GLU A 329 10.19 -7.79 -5.57
C GLU A 329 9.14 -8.89 -5.32
N TYR A 330 9.55 -10.14 -5.19
CA TYR A 330 8.64 -11.23 -4.79
C TYR A 330 7.93 -10.96 -3.45
N GLN A 331 8.65 -10.44 -2.45
CA GLN A 331 8.05 -10.07 -1.17
C GLN A 331 6.97 -8.99 -1.34
N ARG A 332 7.22 -7.99 -2.19
CA ARG A 332 6.24 -6.93 -2.51
C ARG A 332 5.00 -7.52 -3.18
N TYR A 333 5.17 -8.45 -4.12
CA TYR A 333 4.04 -9.18 -4.71
C TYR A 333 3.24 -9.95 -3.66
N CYS A 334 3.89 -10.63 -2.72
CA CYS A 334 3.20 -11.33 -1.64
C CYS A 334 2.40 -10.38 -0.75
N ASN A 335 2.95 -9.20 -0.42
CA ASN A 335 2.25 -8.18 0.34
C ASN A 335 1.01 -7.62 -0.40
N LEU A 336 1.00 -7.69 -1.73
CA LEU A 336 -0.13 -7.31 -2.59
C LEU A 336 -1.12 -8.47 -2.85
N GLY A 337 -0.90 -9.64 -2.23
CA GLY A 337 -1.76 -10.82 -2.40
C GLY A 337 -1.44 -11.69 -3.62
N TRP A 338 -0.31 -11.46 -4.29
CA TRP A 338 0.12 -12.17 -5.51
C TRP A 338 1.27 -13.13 -5.25
N GLU A 339 1.06 -14.08 -4.33
CA GLU A 339 2.05 -15.11 -4.04
C GLU A 339 2.31 -16.01 -5.27
N THR A 340 1.25 -16.29 -6.04
CA THR A 340 1.28 -17.08 -7.28
C THR A 340 0.58 -16.35 -8.41
N GLY A 341 1.12 -16.44 -9.62
CA GLY A 341 0.55 -15.78 -10.81
C GLY A 341 0.67 -14.26 -10.78
N GLN A 342 -0.08 -13.61 -11.67
CA GLN A 342 -0.21 -12.16 -11.79
C GLN A 342 -1.58 -11.82 -12.41
N PRO A 343 -2.09 -10.58 -12.26
CA PRO A 343 -3.29 -10.15 -12.94
C PRO A 343 -3.10 -10.15 -14.48
N ASP A 344 -4.20 -10.34 -15.20
CA ASP A 344 -4.19 -10.28 -16.66
C ASP A 344 -4.16 -8.83 -17.18
N GLY A 345 -3.57 -8.64 -18.36
CA GLY A 345 -3.57 -7.35 -19.08
C GLY A 345 -2.80 -6.25 -18.36
N ASP A 346 -3.28 -5.01 -18.49
CA ASP A 346 -2.62 -3.80 -18.00
C ASP A 346 -2.41 -3.81 -16.47
N ALA A 347 -3.30 -4.46 -15.72
CA ALA A 347 -3.18 -4.59 -14.27
C ALA A 347 -1.95 -5.42 -13.84
N GLY A 348 -1.55 -6.40 -14.65
CA GLY A 348 -0.31 -7.17 -14.41
C GLY A 348 0.93 -6.31 -14.63
N TYR A 349 0.91 -5.48 -15.67
CA TYR A 349 1.98 -4.52 -15.93
C TYR A 349 2.08 -3.45 -14.84
N ASP A 350 0.96 -2.92 -14.35
CA ASP A 350 0.96 -1.91 -13.28
C ASP A 350 1.48 -2.48 -11.95
N LEU A 351 1.04 -3.70 -11.59
CA LEU A 351 1.55 -4.44 -10.44
C LEU A 351 3.08 -4.59 -10.52
N TRP A 352 3.56 -5.10 -11.66
CA TRP A 352 4.99 -5.23 -11.92
C TRP A 352 5.70 -3.89 -11.83
N ASN A 353 5.24 -2.88 -12.55
CA ASN A 353 5.91 -1.60 -12.61
C ASN A 353 6.03 -0.94 -11.23
N HIS A 354 4.98 -1.04 -10.40
CA HIS A 354 5.01 -0.48 -9.04
C HIS A 354 5.94 -1.25 -8.09
N ALA A 355 5.85 -2.57 -8.07
CA ALA A 355 6.70 -3.41 -7.23
C ALA A 355 8.17 -3.32 -7.68
N HIS A 356 8.42 -3.49 -8.97
CA HIS A 356 9.76 -3.45 -9.58
C HIS A 356 10.44 -2.11 -9.35
N THR A 357 9.75 -1.00 -9.64
CA THR A 357 10.33 0.34 -9.46
C THR A 357 10.67 0.60 -8.00
N ALA A 358 9.81 0.22 -7.05
CA ALA A 358 10.11 0.39 -5.63
C ALA A 358 11.29 -0.46 -5.15
N THR A 359 11.47 -1.66 -5.70
CA THR A 359 12.65 -2.50 -5.41
C THR A 359 13.94 -1.90 -5.97
N LEU A 360 13.90 -1.30 -7.16
CA LEU A 360 15.05 -0.57 -7.69
C LEU A 360 15.46 0.57 -6.74
N GLU A 361 14.48 1.29 -6.19
CA GLU A 361 14.74 2.34 -5.21
C GLU A 361 15.26 1.80 -3.87
N ASP A 362 14.80 0.62 -3.42
CA ASP A 362 15.29 -0.03 -2.19
C ASP A 362 16.81 -0.21 -2.21
N TYR A 363 17.36 -0.62 -3.36
CA TYR A 363 18.79 -0.93 -3.54
C TYR A 363 19.57 0.15 -4.30
N LYS A 364 18.93 1.28 -4.64
CA LYS A 364 19.50 2.37 -5.46
C LYS A 364 20.04 1.89 -6.80
N LEU A 365 19.29 1.04 -7.46
CA LEU A 365 19.56 0.57 -8.81
C LEU A 365 18.90 1.52 -9.82
N LYS A 366 19.58 1.78 -10.94
CA LYS A 366 19.02 2.61 -12.02
C LYS A 366 18.02 1.83 -12.87
N GLY A 367 18.06 0.50 -12.80
CA GLY A 367 17.24 -0.38 -13.63
C GLY A 367 17.76 -0.50 -15.06
N SER A 368 19.04 -0.17 -15.29
CA SER A 368 19.74 -0.56 -16.51
C SER A 368 19.98 -2.06 -16.52
N LEU A 369 20.05 -2.67 -17.71
CA LEU A 369 20.35 -4.10 -17.86
C LEU A 369 21.62 -4.50 -17.08
N ASP A 370 22.66 -3.68 -17.14
CA ASP A 370 23.94 -3.93 -16.46
C ASP A 370 23.85 -3.92 -14.91
N ASP A 371 22.78 -3.38 -14.32
CA ASP A 371 22.59 -3.37 -12.86
C ASP A 371 22.08 -4.71 -12.33
N LEU A 372 21.32 -5.44 -13.16
CA LEU A 372 20.59 -6.66 -12.79
C LEU A 372 21.05 -7.90 -13.57
N PHE A 373 21.60 -7.75 -14.76
CA PHE A 373 22.01 -8.87 -15.61
C PHE A 373 23.51 -8.84 -15.84
N HIS A 374 24.17 -9.97 -15.53
CA HIS A 374 25.57 -10.16 -15.84
C HIS A 374 25.77 -10.15 -17.38
N PRO A 375 26.90 -9.65 -17.91
CA PRO A 375 27.15 -9.62 -19.37
C PRO A 375 26.96 -10.96 -20.09
N ASP A 376 27.26 -12.09 -19.42
CA ASP A 376 26.99 -13.43 -19.94
C ASP A 376 25.50 -13.70 -20.21
N ALA A 377 24.60 -13.02 -19.49
CA ALA A 377 23.16 -13.06 -19.68
C ALA A 377 22.65 -12.07 -20.72
N LEU A 378 23.52 -11.26 -21.35
CA LEU A 378 23.11 -10.27 -22.37
C LEU A 378 23.60 -10.66 -23.78
N ASN A 379 24.45 -11.67 -23.90
CA ASN A 379 25.03 -12.15 -25.16
C ASN A 379 24.27 -13.39 -25.70
N TYR A 380 22.98 -13.24 -26.03
CA TYR A 380 22.17 -14.35 -26.59
C TYR A 380 22.43 -14.67 -28.07
N ASP A 381 23.28 -13.92 -28.76
CA ASP A 381 23.56 -14.06 -30.20
C ASP A 381 24.92 -14.72 -30.52
N ASN A 382 25.36 -15.74 -29.77
CA ASN A 382 26.47 -16.61 -30.18
C ASN A 382 26.09 -18.09 -30.21
#